data_AF-M3GEM7-F1
#
_entry.id   AF-M3GEM7-F1
#
_cell.length_a   1.000
_cell.length_b   1.000
_cell.length_c   1.000
_cell.angle_alpha   90.00
_cell.angle_beta   90.00
_cell.angle_gamma   90.00
#
_symmetry.space_group_name_H-M   'P 1'
#
loop_
_entity.id
_entity.type
_entity.pdbx_description
1 polymer ?
#
loop_
_entity_poly.entity_id
_entity_poly.type
_entity_poly.pdbx_seq_one_letter_code
_entity_poly.pdbx_strand_id
1 'polypeptide(L)'
;MLLIFPASFLIASIEKNHKTLRKFLFISATITILLGCISLFSEVRIGKFVANGFKYAPGDRLQHFSGSIGPIKLYLPIGMMNTHLTFGGLLGLFLPGLFIDWIQSFQQKRSFVFGFKTILMLIGFIILFFNQSRSVWLGVIYVLLLLILSLRKHLPKISLKTKMISGLILISVFLSTVYFLETTG
;
A
#
# COMPACT_ATOMS: atom_id res chain seq x y z
N MET A 1 5.54 16.93 -20.98
CA MET A 1 4.73 15.79 -20.47
C MET A 1 3.87 15.12 -21.54
N LEU A 2 3.29 15.84 -22.50
CA LEU A 2 2.39 15.31 -23.54
C LEU A 2 2.97 14.15 -24.39
N LEU A 3 4.27 14.16 -24.68
CA LEU A 3 4.94 13.08 -25.44
C LEU A 3 5.45 11.92 -24.57
N ILE A 4 5.55 12.12 -23.26
CA ILE A 4 6.10 11.11 -22.34
C ILE A 4 5.10 9.97 -22.16
N PHE A 5 3.80 10.28 -22.06
CA PHE A 5 2.75 9.26 -21.88
C PHE A 5 2.61 8.33 -23.08
N PRO A 6 2.47 8.82 -24.33
CA PRO A 6 2.42 7.97 -25.52
C PRO A 6 3.70 7.17 -25.71
N ALA A 7 4.87 7.78 -25.52
CA ALA A 7 6.15 7.06 -25.61
C ALA A 7 6.27 5.97 -24.54
N SER A 8 5.87 6.26 -23.29
CA SER A 8 5.86 5.28 -22.20
C SER A 8 4.88 4.14 -22.49
N PHE A 9 3.72 4.43 -23.07
CA PHE A 9 2.75 3.43 -23.47
C PHE A 9 3.30 2.51 -24.57
N LEU A 10 3.93 3.08 -25.60
CA LEU A 10 4.55 2.31 -26.67
C LEU A 10 5.66 1.39 -26.13
N ILE A 11 6.53 1.90 -25.26
CA ILE A 11 7.58 1.10 -24.61
C ILE A 11 6.97 0.03 -23.71
N ALA A 12 5.94 0.38 -22.95
CA ALA A 12 5.28 -0.55 -22.03
C ALA A 12 4.56 -1.66 -22.80
N SER A 13 3.94 -1.40 -23.95
CA SER A 13 3.18 -2.39 -24.73
C SER A 13 4.02 -3.51 -25.33
N ILE A 14 5.36 -3.37 -25.35
CA ILE A 14 6.26 -4.41 -25.82
C ILE A 14 6.27 -5.54 -24.79
N GLU A 15 5.87 -6.74 -25.19
CA GLU A 15 5.70 -7.88 -24.28
C GLU A 15 6.97 -8.23 -23.49
N LYS A 16 8.14 -8.08 -24.11
CA LYS A 16 9.45 -8.24 -23.44
C LYS A 16 9.62 -7.31 -22.23
N ASN A 17 9.06 -6.09 -22.29
CA ASN A 17 9.16 -5.10 -21.24
C ASN A 17 8.16 -5.35 -20.11
N HIS A 18 7.06 -6.06 -20.35
CA HIS A 18 6.08 -6.39 -19.30
C HIS A 18 6.71 -7.13 -18.12
N LYS A 19 7.58 -8.11 -18.38
CA LYS A 19 8.23 -8.89 -17.31
C LYS A 19 9.17 -8.02 -16.47
N THR A 20 9.95 -7.17 -17.13
CA THR A 20 10.87 -6.23 -16.47
C THR A 20 10.11 -5.19 -15.66
N LEU A 21 9.05 -4.60 -16.23
CA LEU A 21 8.19 -3.63 -15.55
C LEU A 21 7.51 -4.24 -14.33
N ARG A 22 6.95 -5.45 -14.45
CA ARG A 22 6.35 -6.17 -13.32
C ARG A 22 7.36 -6.40 -12.19
N LYS A 23 8.57 -6.83 -12.53
CA LYS A 23 9.65 -7.03 -11.54
C LYS A 23 10.03 -5.71 -10.87
N PHE A 24 10.17 -4.64 -11.65
CA PHE A 24 10.47 -3.30 -11.14
C PHE A 24 9.38 -2.82 -10.18
N LEU A 25 8.11 -2.86 -10.60
CA LEU A 25 6.98 -2.49 -9.77
C LEU A 25 6.94 -3.30 -8.46
N PHE A 26 7.19 -4.61 -8.54
CA PHE A 26 7.20 -5.46 -7.35
C PHE A 26 8.33 -5.07 -6.37
N ILE A 27 9.55 -4.84 -6.88
CA ILE A 27 10.69 -4.42 -6.06
C ILE A 27 10.43 -3.04 -5.45
N SER A 28 9.99 -2.07 -6.25
CA SER A 28 9.67 -0.71 -5.79
C SER A 28 8.58 -0.72 -4.73
N ALA A 29 7.53 -1.53 -4.92
CA ALA A 29 6.47 -1.66 -3.94
C ALA A 29 6.99 -2.30 -2.64
N THR A 30 7.83 -3.33 -2.75
CA THR A 30 8.46 -3.98 -1.58
C THR A 30 9.28 -3.00 -0.77
N ILE A 31 10.16 -2.23 -1.43
CA ILE A 31 10.99 -1.21 -0.78
C ILE A 31 10.10 -0.14 -0.13
N THR A 32 9.08 0.34 -0.85
CA THR A 32 8.16 1.38 -0.33
C THR A 32 7.44 0.90 0.93
N ILE A 33 6.95 -0.34 0.93
CA ILE A 33 6.24 -0.92 2.07
C ILE A 33 7.19 -1.11 3.26
N LEU A 34 8.40 -1.64 3.03
CA LEU A 34 9.40 -1.79 4.09
C LEU A 34 9.76 -0.45 4.74
N LEU A 35 10.01 0.59 3.93
CA LEU A 35 10.26 1.94 4.45
C LEU A 35 9.05 2.49 5.19
N GLY A 36 7.84 2.21 4.72
CA GLY A 36 6.60 2.51 5.42
C GLY A 36 6.56 1.90 6.81
N CYS A 37 6.85 0.61 6.93
CA CYS A 37 6.92 -0.09 8.22
C CYS A 37 7.97 0.51 9.15
N ILE A 38 9.19 0.77 8.67
CA ILE A 38 10.23 1.38 9.50
C ILE A 38 9.77 2.76 9.97
N SER A 39 9.15 3.55 9.09
CA SER A 39 8.66 4.88 9.46
C SER A 39 7.50 4.82 10.46
N LEU A 40 6.63 3.82 10.40
CA LEU A 40 5.50 3.68 11.33
C LEU A 40 5.96 3.58 12.81
N PHE A 41 7.15 3.04 13.05
CA PHE A 41 7.71 2.85 14.40
C PHE A 41 8.88 3.80 14.70
N SER A 42 9.13 4.80 13.86
CA SER A 42 10.25 5.72 14.00
C SER A 42 9.77 7.10 14.44
N GLU A 43 10.32 7.61 15.54
CA GLU A 43 10.07 8.99 15.98
C GLU A 43 10.78 10.00 15.06
N VAL A 44 11.83 9.56 14.36
CA VAL A 44 12.64 10.40 13.46
C VAL A 44 12.20 10.25 12.00
N ARG A 45 12.30 11.35 11.25
CA ARG A 45 12.09 11.32 9.80
C ARG A 45 13.28 10.66 9.13
N ILE A 46 13.09 9.40 8.70
CA ILE A 46 14.15 8.55 8.16
C ILE A 46 14.93 9.24 7.03
N GLY A 47 14.23 9.91 6.10
CA GLY A 47 14.89 10.59 4.98
C GLY A 47 15.89 11.66 5.43
N LYS A 48 15.54 12.47 6.43
CA LYS A 48 16.45 13.47 7.00
C LYS A 48 17.57 12.85 7.81
N PHE A 49 17.24 11.84 8.62
CA PHE A 49 18.22 11.12 9.42
C PHE A 49 19.34 10.51 8.57
N VAL A 50 18.98 9.88 7.44
CA VAL A 50 19.94 9.36 6.47
C VAL A 50 20.71 10.48 5.78
N ALA A 51 20.04 11.55 5.35
CA ALA A 51 20.69 12.70 4.69
C ALA A 51 21.72 13.40 5.59
N ASN A 52 21.49 13.41 6.91
CA ASN A 52 22.41 13.98 7.89
C ASN A 52 23.53 13.00 8.32
N GLY A 53 23.71 11.87 7.63
CA GLY A 53 24.74 10.89 7.94
C GLY A 53 24.47 10.13 9.24
N PHE A 54 23.20 9.74 9.48
CA PHE A 54 22.75 9.02 10.66
C PHE A 54 22.95 9.79 11.97
N LYS A 55 22.91 11.13 11.88
CA LYS A 55 22.98 12.03 13.03
C LYS A 55 21.73 12.87 13.14
N TYR A 56 21.34 13.17 14.38
CA TYR A 56 20.27 14.11 14.64
C TYR A 56 20.79 15.52 14.49
N ALA A 57 20.23 16.30 13.56
CA ALA A 57 20.57 17.71 13.44
C ALA A 57 19.74 18.53 14.44
N PRO A 58 20.34 19.46 15.20
CA PRO A 58 19.60 20.32 16.09
C PRO A 58 18.58 21.16 15.31
N GLY A 59 17.31 21.10 15.72
CA GLY A 59 16.19 21.79 15.05
C GLY A 59 15.42 20.95 14.03
N ASP A 60 15.77 19.68 13.81
CA ASP A 60 15.01 18.82 12.91
C ASP A 60 13.62 18.46 13.46
N ARG A 61 12.62 18.60 12.59
CA ARG A 61 11.24 18.24 12.94
C ARG A 61 11.13 16.72 13.07
N LEU A 62 10.63 16.27 14.21
CA LEU A 62 10.24 14.88 14.44
C LEU A 62 9.09 14.45 13.51
N GLN A 63 8.86 13.15 13.48
CA GLN A 63 7.75 12.56 12.76
C GLN A 63 6.43 12.82 13.50
N HIS A 64 5.34 12.93 12.76
CA HIS A 64 4.02 13.15 13.35
C HIS A 64 3.57 11.90 14.10
N PHE A 65 3.29 12.05 15.39
CA PHE A 65 2.69 11.00 16.21
C PHE A 65 1.26 10.72 15.71
N SER A 66 0.92 9.45 15.53
CA SER A 66 -0.36 8.99 14.99
C SER A 66 -1.23 8.31 16.05
N GLY A 67 -0.61 7.80 17.13
CA GLY A 67 -1.29 7.14 18.24
C GLY A 67 -0.39 6.12 18.91
N SER A 68 -0.92 5.36 19.85
CA SER A 68 -0.21 4.25 20.48
C SER A 68 -1.08 3.00 20.53
N ILE A 69 -0.44 1.83 20.38
CA ILE A 69 -1.07 0.53 20.65
C ILE A 69 -0.39 0.00 21.91
N GLY A 70 -1.04 0.20 23.06
CA GLY A 70 -0.45 -0.08 24.37
C GLY A 70 0.85 0.74 24.58
N PRO A 71 2.01 0.10 24.83
CA PRO A 71 3.28 0.81 25.02
C PRO A 71 3.96 1.22 23.71
N ILE A 72 3.50 0.75 22.56
CA ILE A 72 4.14 1.00 21.26
C ILE A 72 3.61 2.30 20.68
N LYS A 73 4.49 3.29 20.50
CA LYS A 73 4.18 4.54 19.79
C LYS A 73 4.16 4.32 18.29
N LEU A 74 3.12 4.83 17.65
CA LEU A 74 2.95 4.81 16.20
C LEU A 74 3.07 6.21 15.63
N TYR A 75 3.76 6.29 14.50
CA TYR A 75 4.02 7.51 13.77
C TYR A 75 3.40 7.44 12.39
N LEU A 76 3.07 8.60 11.84
CA LEU A 76 2.46 8.70 10.52
C LEU A 76 3.45 8.17 9.47
N PRO A 77 3.16 7.10 8.71
CA PRO A 77 4.12 6.49 7.82
C PRO A 77 4.43 7.44 6.65
N ILE A 78 5.69 7.84 6.57
CA ILE A 78 6.25 8.72 5.53
C ILE A 78 7.39 8.07 4.75
N GLY A 79 7.86 6.88 5.16
CA GLY A 79 9.03 6.22 4.58
C GLY A 79 10.27 7.13 4.59
N MET A 80 10.95 7.23 3.45
CA MET A 80 12.04 8.19 3.23
C MET A 80 11.57 9.54 2.68
N MET A 81 10.26 9.75 2.54
CA MET A 81 9.72 10.98 1.96
C MET A 81 9.58 12.09 3.01
N ASN A 82 9.45 13.33 2.54
CA ASN A 82 9.26 14.49 3.41
C ASN A 82 7.83 14.61 3.96
N THR A 83 6.84 14.07 3.24
CA THR A 83 5.42 14.17 3.62
C THR A 83 4.72 12.81 3.49
N HIS A 84 3.67 12.63 4.30
CA HIS A 84 2.82 11.45 4.23
C HIS A 84 2.03 11.39 2.92
N LEU A 85 1.66 12.55 2.33
CA LEU A 85 0.91 12.60 1.08
C LEU A 85 1.74 12.08 -0.10
N THR A 86 3.00 12.48 -0.20
CA THR A 86 3.91 11.98 -1.26
C THR A 86 4.20 10.50 -1.11
N PHE A 87 4.40 10.04 0.13
CA PHE A 87 4.59 8.62 0.41
C PHE A 87 3.33 7.81 0.08
N GLY A 88 2.17 8.27 0.54
CA GLY A 88 0.87 7.68 0.26
C GLY A 88 0.58 7.64 -1.24
N GLY A 89 0.90 8.69 -1.98
CA GLY A 89 0.75 8.72 -3.44
C GLY A 89 1.58 7.64 -4.15
N LEU A 90 2.84 7.45 -3.76
CA LEU A 90 3.68 6.36 -4.29
C LEU A 90 3.14 4.98 -3.91
N LEU A 91 2.78 4.79 -2.64
CA LEU A 91 2.20 3.54 -2.17
C LEU A 91 0.90 3.23 -2.89
N GLY A 92 0.03 4.22 -3.08
CA GLY A 92 -1.23 4.14 -3.80
C GLY A 92 -1.08 3.90 -5.31
N LEU A 93 0.04 4.27 -5.90
CA LEU A 93 0.37 3.91 -7.28
C LEU A 93 0.79 2.44 -7.39
N PHE A 94 1.54 1.92 -6.41
CA PHE A 94 2.01 0.54 -6.43
C PHE A 94 0.97 -0.49 -5.96
N LEU A 95 0.10 -0.12 -5.02
CA LEU A 95 -0.85 -1.05 -4.39
C LEU A 95 -1.80 -1.74 -5.37
N PRO A 96 -2.44 -1.02 -6.33
CA PRO A 96 -3.30 -1.67 -7.32
C PRO A 96 -2.53 -2.66 -8.19
N GLY A 97 -1.28 -2.36 -8.55
CA GLY A 97 -0.42 -3.27 -9.30
C GLY A 97 -0.09 -4.54 -8.51
N LEU A 98 0.27 -4.40 -7.22
CA LEU A 98 0.48 -5.53 -6.31
C LEU A 98 -0.79 -6.37 -6.14
N PHE A 99 -1.96 -5.74 -6.07
CA PHE A 99 -3.24 -6.42 -5.93
C PHE A 99 -3.55 -7.32 -7.15
N ILE A 100 -3.31 -6.83 -8.37
CA ILE A 100 -3.47 -7.65 -9.58
C ILE A 100 -2.46 -8.79 -9.63
N ASP A 101 -1.21 -8.51 -9.30
CA ASP A 101 -0.16 -9.53 -9.23
C ASP A 101 -0.50 -10.64 -8.22
N TRP A 102 -1.12 -10.27 -7.09
CA TRP A 102 -1.63 -11.18 -6.08
C TRP A 102 -2.82 -12.01 -6.57
N ILE A 103 -3.83 -11.41 -7.23
CA ILE A 103 -4.96 -12.14 -7.80
C ILE A 103 -4.50 -13.19 -8.83
N GLN A 104 -3.58 -12.82 -9.72
CA GLN A 104 -3.04 -13.77 -10.70
C GLN A 104 -2.28 -14.92 -10.01
N SER A 105 -1.53 -14.62 -8.95
CA SER A 105 -0.81 -15.62 -8.18
C SER A 105 -1.75 -16.55 -7.42
N PHE A 106 -2.93 -16.06 -7.00
CA PHE A 106 -3.96 -16.86 -6.33
C PHE A 106 -4.55 -17.95 -7.24
N GLN A 107 -4.59 -17.71 -8.56
CA GLN A 107 -5.09 -18.67 -9.55
C GLN A 107 -4.07 -19.75 -9.89
N GLN A 108 -2.81 -19.59 -9.50
CA GLN A 108 -1.74 -20.57 -9.69
C GLN A 108 -1.54 -21.40 -8.41
N LYS A 109 -0.65 -22.41 -8.45
CA LYS A 109 -0.37 -23.25 -7.27
C LYS A 109 0.09 -22.40 -6.09
N ARG A 110 -0.46 -22.68 -4.90
CA ARG A 110 -0.08 -22.05 -3.64
C ARG A 110 1.38 -22.35 -3.33
N SER A 111 2.24 -21.39 -3.59
CA SER A 111 3.69 -21.46 -3.38
C SER A 111 4.11 -20.50 -2.26
N PHE A 112 5.35 -20.61 -1.78
CA PHE A 112 5.94 -19.66 -0.84
C PHE A 112 5.86 -18.22 -1.35
N VAL A 113 6.05 -18.02 -2.65
CA VAL A 113 5.94 -16.71 -3.33
C VAL A 113 4.54 -16.12 -3.17
N PHE A 114 3.49 -16.94 -3.25
CA PHE A 114 2.12 -16.49 -3.02
C PHE A 114 1.92 -16.01 -1.57
N GLY A 115 2.48 -16.72 -0.59
CA GLY A 115 2.47 -16.31 0.82
C GLY A 115 3.14 -14.94 1.02
N PHE A 116 4.35 -14.76 0.46
CA PHE A 116 5.06 -13.49 0.53
C PHE A 116 4.29 -12.33 -0.10
N LYS A 117 3.72 -12.53 -1.29
CA LYS A 117 2.86 -11.52 -1.96
C LYS A 117 1.63 -11.16 -1.13
N THR A 118 1.02 -12.16 -0.47
CA THR A 118 -0.15 -11.95 0.38
C THR A 118 0.21 -11.08 1.59
N ILE A 119 1.30 -11.41 2.29
CA ILE A 119 1.81 -10.62 3.42
C ILE A 119 2.12 -9.19 2.97
N LEU A 120 2.82 -9.04 1.85
CA LEU A 120 3.21 -7.73 1.33
C LEU A 120 1.99 -6.86 1.00
N MET A 121 0.97 -7.44 0.35
CA MET A 121 -0.28 -6.74 0.04
C MET A 121 -1.00 -6.29 1.31
N LEU A 122 -1.15 -7.19 2.30
CA LEU A 122 -1.80 -6.86 3.58
C LEU A 122 -1.06 -5.74 4.32
N ILE A 123 0.27 -5.85 4.46
CA ILE A 123 1.09 -4.82 5.09
C ILE A 123 0.95 -3.50 4.32
N GLY A 124 0.97 -3.53 2.99
CA GLY A 124 0.78 -2.33 2.17
C GLY A 124 -0.53 -1.59 2.45
N PHE A 125 -1.65 -2.33 2.57
CA PHE A 125 -2.94 -1.72 2.96
C PHE A 125 -2.94 -1.21 4.41
N ILE A 126 -2.30 -1.92 5.35
CA ILE A 126 -2.16 -1.47 6.74
C ILE A 126 -1.37 -0.15 6.79
N ILE A 127 -0.25 -0.06 6.06
CA ILE A 127 0.54 1.17 5.98
C ILE A 127 -0.26 2.30 5.33
N LEU A 128 -1.03 2.02 4.27
CA LEU A 128 -1.91 3.02 3.65
C LEU A 128 -3.01 3.50 4.61
N PHE A 129 -3.55 2.62 5.45
CA PHE A 129 -4.51 2.96 6.49
C PHE A 129 -3.89 3.93 7.50
N PHE A 130 -2.71 3.58 8.04
CA PHE A 130 -1.99 4.46 8.98
C PHE A 130 -1.49 5.76 8.34
N ASN A 131 -1.33 5.83 7.02
CA ASN A 131 -0.96 7.06 6.31
C ASN A 131 -2.05 8.15 6.38
N GLN A 132 -3.31 7.79 6.66
CA GLN A 132 -4.46 8.69 6.85
C GLN A 132 -4.79 9.63 5.67
N SER A 133 -4.14 9.49 4.50
CA SER A 133 -4.38 10.36 3.36
C SER A 133 -5.68 10.02 2.61
N ARG A 134 -6.70 10.86 2.79
CA ARG A 134 -8.04 10.67 2.18
C ARG A 134 -8.00 10.69 0.64
N SER A 135 -7.23 11.62 0.04
CA SER A 135 -7.13 11.74 -1.42
C SER A 135 -6.47 10.53 -2.06
N VAL A 136 -5.47 9.95 -1.39
CA VAL A 136 -4.82 8.72 -1.84
C VAL A 136 -5.79 7.54 -1.77
N TRP A 137 -6.56 7.41 -0.69
CA TRP A 137 -7.60 6.38 -0.58
C TRP A 137 -8.61 6.43 -1.72
N LEU A 138 -9.12 7.62 -2.04
CA LEU A 138 -10.03 7.80 -3.18
C LEU A 138 -9.39 7.36 -4.50
N GLY A 139 -8.13 7.73 -4.74
CA GLY A 139 -7.39 7.31 -5.93
C GLY A 139 -7.21 5.79 -6.02
N VAL A 140 -6.79 5.15 -4.92
CA VAL A 140 -6.61 3.69 -4.87
C VAL A 140 -7.93 2.96 -5.10
N ILE A 141 -9.01 3.38 -4.43
CA ILE A 141 -10.35 2.80 -4.60
C ILE A 141 -10.80 2.94 -6.05
N TYR A 142 -10.66 4.13 -6.64
CA TYR A 142 -11.04 4.38 -8.03
C TYR A 142 -10.29 3.46 -9.00
N VAL A 143 -8.97 3.33 -8.87
CA VAL A 143 -8.16 2.47 -9.73
C VAL A 143 -8.51 0.99 -9.55
N LEU A 144 -8.71 0.54 -8.30
CA LEU A 144 -9.13 -0.84 -8.03
C LEU A 144 -10.51 -1.14 -8.63
N LEU A 145 -11.46 -0.21 -8.55
CA LEU A 145 -12.78 -0.36 -9.17
C LEU A 145 -12.66 -0.52 -10.70
N LEU A 146 -11.89 0.34 -11.35
CA LEU A 146 -11.64 0.24 -12.79
C LEU A 146 -11.01 -1.10 -13.17
N LEU A 147 -10.02 -1.56 -12.40
CA LEU A 147 -9.36 -2.85 -12.63
C LEU A 147 -10.32 -4.03 -12.45
N ILE A 148 -11.15 -4.02 -11.40
CA ILE A 148 -12.15 -5.07 -11.16
C ILE A 148 -13.18 -5.11 -12.30
N LEU A 149 -13.64 -3.95 -12.78
CA LEU A 149 -14.57 -3.85 -13.91
C LEU A 149 -13.95 -4.39 -15.20
N SER A 150 -12.70 -4.00 -15.49
CA SER A 150 -11.95 -4.46 -16.66
C SER A 150 -11.66 -5.97 -16.63
N LEU A 151 -11.32 -6.50 -15.45
CA LEU A 151 -10.93 -7.89 -15.25
C LEU A 151 -12.10 -8.80 -14.85
N ARG A 152 -13.36 -8.33 -14.93
CA ARG A 152 -14.55 -9.07 -14.46
C ARG A 152 -14.64 -10.50 -15.01
N LYS A 153 -14.12 -10.73 -16.22
CA LYS A 153 -14.07 -12.06 -16.88
C LYS A 153 -12.94 -12.97 -16.36
N HIS A 154 -11.90 -12.41 -15.78
CA HIS A 154 -10.71 -13.11 -15.28
C HIS A 154 -10.64 -13.20 -13.75
N LEU A 155 -11.64 -12.67 -13.04
CA LEU A 155 -11.70 -12.80 -11.58
C LEU A 155 -11.89 -14.27 -11.18
N PRO A 156 -11.21 -14.74 -10.13
CA PRO A 156 -11.41 -16.10 -9.63
C PRO A 156 -12.88 -16.30 -9.26
N LYS A 157 -13.47 -17.42 -9.68
CA LYS A 157 -14.84 -17.80 -9.29
C LYS A 157 -14.84 -18.13 -7.80
N ILE A 158 -15.04 -17.12 -6.97
CA ILE A 158 -15.17 -17.26 -5.52
C ILE A 158 -16.55 -17.84 -5.21
N SER A 159 -16.59 -18.87 -4.35
CA SER A 159 -17.84 -19.51 -3.93
C SER A 159 -18.76 -18.50 -3.22
N LEU A 160 -20.08 -18.68 -3.34
CA LEU A 160 -21.07 -17.80 -2.69
C LEU A 160 -20.87 -17.75 -1.17
N LYS A 161 -20.52 -18.88 -0.54
CA LYS A 161 -20.21 -18.97 0.89
C LYS A 161 -19.03 -18.07 1.27
N THR A 162 -17.96 -18.09 0.49
CA THR A 162 -16.78 -17.26 0.75
C THR A 162 -17.07 -15.76 0.60
N LYS A 163 -17.93 -15.37 -0.35
CA LYS A 163 -18.39 -13.98 -0.50
C LYS A 163 -19.22 -13.51 0.69
N MET A 164 -20.11 -14.36 1.22
CA MET A 164 -20.89 -14.01 2.40
C MET A 164 -20.00 -13.88 3.63
N ILE A 165 -19.04 -14.79 3.81
CA ILE A 165 -18.09 -14.75 4.92
C ILE A 165 -17.23 -13.48 4.84
N SER A 166 -16.69 -13.13 3.66
CA SER A 166 -15.92 -11.89 3.54
C SER A 166 -16.77 -10.64 3.77
N GLY A 167 -18.03 -10.65 3.32
CA GLY A 167 -18.99 -9.57 3.57
C GLY A 167 -19.28 -9.38 5.05
N LEU A 168 -19.53 -10.48 5.77
CA LEU A 168 -19.75 -10.46 7.22
C LEU A 168 -18.52 -9.96 8.00
N ILE A 169 -17.32 -10.37 7.58
CA ILE A 169 -16.06 -9.88 8.19
C ILE A 169 -15.87 -8.39 7.93
N LEU A 170 -16.19 -7.90 6.72
CA LEU A 170 -16.11 -6.47 6.43
C LEU A 170 -17.11 -5.65 7.26
N ILE A 171 -18.34 -6.15 7.41
CA ILE A 171 -19.37 -5.50 8.22
C ILE A 171 -18.97 -5.51 9.70
N SER A 172 -18.41 -6.61 10.22
CA SER A 172 -17.98 -6.67 11.62
C SER A 172 -16.80 -5.75 11.90
N VAL A 173 -15.85 -5.63 10.98
CA VAL A 173 -14.71 -4.68 11.07
C VAL A 173 -15.19 -3.23 10.98
N PHE A 174 -16.19 -2.96 10.14
CA PHE A 174 -16.79 -1.62 10.05
C PHE A 174 -17.55 -1.26 11.34
N LEU A 175 -18.34 -2.19 11.88
CA LEU A 175 -19.05 -1.98 13.15
C LEU A 175 -18.09 -1.84 14.33
N SER A 176 -16.99 -2.61 14.37
CA SER A 176 -16.00 -2.49 15.44
C SER A 176 -15.23 -1.17 15.37
N THR A 177 -14.94 -0.65 14.17
CA THR A 177 -14.31 0.67 14.02
C THR A 177 -15.25 1.81 14.43
N VAL A 178 -16.55 1.71 14.11
CA VAL A 178 -17.56 2.67 14.58
C VAL A 178 -17.69 2.64 16.10
N TYR A 179 -17.80 1.44 16.70
CA TYR A 179 -17.91 1.27 18.15
C TYR A 179 -16.67 1.82 18.88
N PHE A 180 -15.47 1.57 18.37
CA PHE A 180 -14.23 2.06 18.97
C PHE A 180 -14.12 3.60 18.97
N LEU A 181 -14.60 4.24 17.90
CA LEU A 181 -14.67 5.70 17.77
C LEU A 181 -15.71 6.32 18.72
N GLU A 182 -16.80 5.61 19.00
CA GLU A 182 -17.87 6.08 19.90
C GLU A 182 -17.46 5.98 21.39
N THR A 183 -16.63 4.99 21.76
CA THR A 183 -16.12 4.83 23.13
C THR A 183 -14.90 5.69 23.49
N THR A 184 -14.31 6.43 22.53
CA THR A 184 -13.08 7.23 22.73
C THR A 184 -13.27 8.75 22.53
N GLY A 185 -14.50 9.21 22.28
CA GLY A 185 -14.89 10.62 22.28
C GLY A 185 -15.59 11.04 23.57
#